data_AF-A0A2A4V8A9-F1
#
_entry.id   AF-A0A2A4V8A9-F1
#
_cell.length_a   1.000
_cell.length_b   1.000
_cell.length_c   1.000
_cell.angle_alpha   90.00
_cell.angle_beta   90.00
_cell.angle_gamma   90.00
#
_symmetry.space_group_name_H-M   'P 1'
#
loop_
_entity.id
_entity.type
_entity.pdbx_description
1 polymer ?
#
loop_
_entity_poly.entity_id
_entity_poly.type
_entity_poly.pdbx_seq_one_letter_code
_entity_poly.pdbx_strand_id
1 'polypeptide(L)'
;MSERDPIGRGPKTPGAKLDAGKAPIFRGVLNYFPLAIAAVAEVSQKGAEKYTWKGWQDVPDGFVRYSDAMCRHVLDEAFGDFDNGENGTGCLHAAQVAWNALARLELKLREGDSNATDNDS
;
A
#
# COMPACT_ATOMS: atom_id res chain seq x y z
N MET A 1 -7.40 -28.73 -18.54
CA MET A 1 -5.99 -29.12 -18.36
C MET A 1 -5.64 -29.02 -16.88
N SER A 2 -4.85 -29.93 -16.33
CA SER A 2 -4.35 -29.81 -14.95
C SER A 2 -3.37 -28.64 -14.85
N GLU A 3 -3.47 -27.83 -13.79
CA GLU A 3 -2.50 -26.78 -13.48
C GLU A 3 -1.08 -27.35 -13.40
N ARG A 4 -0.10 -26.59 -13.88
CA ARG A 4 1.33 -26.97 -13.91
C ARG A 4 2.16 -25.88 -13.27
N ASP A 5 3.31 -26.25 -12.71
CA ASP A 5 4.28 -25.26 -12.25
C ASP A 5 4.93 -24.51 -13.44
N PRO A 6 5.66 -23.41 -13.19
CA PRO A 6 6.30 -22.63 -14.25
C PRO A 6 7.30 -23.40 -15.14
N ILE A 7 7.73 -24.59 -14.74
CA ILE A 7 8.65 -25.46 -15.51
C ILE A 7 7.97 -26.73 -16.02
N GLY A 8 6.63 -26.78 -15.99
CA GLY A 8 5.81 -27.84 -16.58
C GLY A 8 5.56 -29.07 -15.72
N ARG A 9 5.99 -29.10 -14.45
CA ARG A 9 5.74 -30.22 -13.53
C ARG A 9 4.29 -30.26 -13.07
N GLY A 10 3.80 -31.46 -12.80
CA GLY A 10 2.47 -31.67 -12.25
C GLY A 10 2.42 -31.38 -10.74
N PRO A 11 1.23 -31.10 -10.17
CA PRO A 11 1.05 -30.76 -8.76
C PRO A 11 1.64 -31.75 -7.75
N LYS A 12 1.69 -33.05 -8.10
CA LYS A 12 2.17 -34.13 -7.24
C LYS A 12 3.63 -34.51 -7.47
N THR A 13 4.32 -33.82 -8.37
CA THR A 13 5.75 -34.04 -8.59
C THR A 13 6.54 -33.38 -7.45
N PRO A 14 7.45 -34.10 -6.76
CA PRO A 14 8.29 -33.49 -5.73
C PRO A 14 9.01 -32.23 -6.25
N GLY A 15 8.90 -31.12 -5.49
CA GLY A 15 9.47 -29.84 -5.87
C GLY A 15 8.69 -29.05 -6.93
N ALA A 16 7.46 -29.46 -7.29
CA ALA A 16 6.55 -28.62 -8.07
C ALA A 16 5.94 -27.51 -7.21
N LYS A 17 5.79 -26.31 -7.78
CA LYS A 17 5.13 -25.18 -7.13
C LYS A 17 4.17 -24.48 -8.10
N LEU A 18 2.88 -24.60 -7.85
CA LEU A 18 1.84 -24.03 -8.69
C LEU A 18 1.69 -22.53 -8.39
N ASP A 19 2.66 -21.72 -8.82
CA ASP A 19 2.67 -20.27 -8.68
C ASP A 19 2.74 -19.53 -10.01
N ALA A 20 2.59 -20.26 -11.12
CA ALA A 20 2.37 -19.67 -12.43
C ALA A 20 1.14 -18.75 -12.39
N GLY A 21 1.31 -17.50 -12.83
CA GLY A 21 0.25 -16.48 -12.81
C GLY A 21 0.01 -15.79 -11.46
N LYS A 22 0.67 -16.19 -10.37
CA LYS A 22 0.56 -15.50 -9.07
C LYS A 22 1.49 -14.28 -9.01
N ALA A 23 1.03 -13.22 -8.35
CA ALA A 23 1.83 -12.00 -8.18
C ALA A 23 3.14 -12.31 -7.43
N PRO A 24 4.31 -11.91 -7.95
CA PRO A 24 5.61 -12.25 -7.35
C PRO A 24 5.99 -11.28 -6.22
N ILE A 25 5.19 -11.18 -5.15
CA ILE A 25 5.29 -10.14 -4.10
C ILE A 25 6.72 -9.90 -3.59
N PHE A 26 7.45 -10.98 -3.25
CA PHE A 26 8.83 -10.84 -2.77
C PHE A 26 9.74 -10.21 -3.83
N ARG A 27 9.74 -10.72 -5.06
CA ARG A 27 10.65 -10.24 -6.11
C ARG A 27 10.23 -8.88 -6.68
N GLY A 28 8.94 -8.68 -6.88
CA GLY A 28 8.37 -7.53 -7.58
C GLY A 28 8.12 -6.29 -6.73
N VAL A 29 8.13 -6.43 -5.39
CA VAL A 29 7.90 -5.30 -4.48
C VAL A 29 8.92 -5.29 -3.34
N LEU A 30 8.95 -6.34 -2.50
CA LEU A 30 9.78 -6.33 -1.28
C LEU A 30 11.29 -6.27 -1.58
N ASN A 31 11.76 -7.01 -2.58
CA ASN A 31 13.17 -7.07 -2.97
C ASN A 31 13.60 -5.88 -3.84
N TYR A 32 12.67 -5.22 -4.55
CA TYR A 32 12.98 -4.03 -5.34
C TYR A 32 13.03 -2.77 -4.49
N PHE A 33 12.14 -2.64 -3.50
CA PHE A 33 11.92 -1.40 -2.78
C PHE A 33 12.04 -1.52 -1.25
N PRO A 34 13.02 -2.24 -0.68
CA PRO A 34 13.08 -2.48 0.76
C PRO A 34 13.16 -1.18 1.58
N LEU A 35 13.92 -0.18 1.12
CA LEU A 35 14.07 1.11 1.81
C LEU A 35 12.79 1.95 1.75
N ALA A 36 12.13 2.02 0.59
CA ALA A 36 10.90 2.77 0.45
C ALA A 36 9.76 2.17 1.29
N ILE A 37 9.69 0.83 1.35
CA ILE A 37 8.70 0.11 2.17
C ILE A 37 8.94 0.37 3.66
N ALA A 38 10.20 0.39 4.10
CA ALA A 38 10.54 0.74 5.47
C ALA A 38 10.13 2.18 5.81
N ALA A 39 10.39 3.15 4.92
CA ALA A 39 9.98 4.54 5.11
C ALA A 39 8.45 4.71 5.18
N VAL A 40 7.69 4.00 4.33
CA VAL A 40 6.22 3.98 4.38
C VAL A 40 5.72 3.34 5.69
N ALA A 41 6.39 2.31 6.19
CA ALA A 41 6.07 1.71 7.48
C ALA A 41 6.29 2.70 8.64
N GLU A 42 7.34 3.51 8.59
CA GLU A 42 7.59 4.58 9.57
C GLU A 42 6.46 5.63 9.58
N VAL A 43 5.95 6.04 8.41
CA VAL A 43 4.78 6.93 8.32
C VAL A 43 3.56 6.32 9.04
N SER A 44 3.36 5.00 8.91
CA SER A 44 2.29 4.30 9.62
C SER A 44 2.49 4.33 11.13
N GLN A 45 3.73 4.13 11.60
CA GLN A 45 4.08 4.22 13.01
C GLN A 45 3.83 5.63 13.55
N LYS A 46 4.32 6.68 12.88
CA LYS A 46 4.10 8.08 13.28
C LYS A 46 2.61 8.45 13.30
N GLY A 47 1.86 8.00 12.30
CA GLY A 47 0.42 8.16 12.26
C GLY A 47 -0.29 7.46 13.42
N ALA A 48 0.13 6.24 13.77
CA ALA A 48 -0.45 5.49 14.88
C ALA A 48 -0.07 6.08 16.26
N GLU A 49 1.15 6.61 16.42
CA GLU A 49 1.59 7.35 17.61
C GLU A 49 0.76 8.61 17.85
N LYS A 50 0.43 9.35 16.77
CA LYS A 50 -0.41 10.56 16.83
C LYS A 50 -1.90 10.25 16.99
N TYR A 51 -2.36 9.13 16.45
CA TYR A 51 -3.77 8.73 16.41
C TYR A 51 -3.95 7.32 17.00
N THR A 52 -4.34 6.35 16.17
CA THR A 52 -4.50 4.95 16.54
C THR A 52 -4.20 4.06 15.34
N TRP A 53 -3.75 2.83 15.60
CA TRP A 53 -3.61 1.83 14.54
C TRP A 53 -4.94 1.61 13.84
N LYS A 54 -4.89 1.50 12.50
CA LYS A 54 -6.04 1.31 11.61
C LYS A 54 -7.06 2.45 11.56
N GLY A 55 -6.94 3.52 12.35
CA GLY A 55 -7.89 4.64 12.34
C GLY A 55 -8.01 5.36 10.99
N TRP A 56 -7.03 5.16 10.09
CA TRP A 56 -7.08 5.65 8.73
C TRP A 56 -8.24 5.07 7.89
N GLN A 57 -8.74 3.88 8.26
CA GLN A 57 -9.81 3.18 7.54
C GLN A 57 -11.17 3.86 7.73
N ASP A 58 -11.36 4.52 8.87
CA ASP A 58 -12.64 5.09 9.29
C ASP A 58 -12.75 6.59 8.96
N VAL A 59 -11.77 7.15 8.25
CA VAL A 59 -11.79 8.56 7.84
C VAL A 59 -12.93 8.79 6.86
N PRO A 60 -13.93 9.65 7.20
CA PRO A 60 -15.01 9.97 6.28
C PRO A 60 -14.46 10.61 5.02
N ASP A 61 -14.94 10.15 3.86
CA ASP A 61 -14.45 10.54 2.53
C ASP A 61 -12.92 10.35 2.38
N GLY A 62 -12.41 9.24 2.90
CA GLY A 62 -10.98 8.96 3.00
C GLY A 62 -10.25 9.01 1.65
N PHE A 63 -10.87 8.56 0.56
CA PHE A 63 -10.25 8.64 -0.77
C PHE A 63 -9.90 10.08 -1.16
N VAL A 64 -10.83 11.03 -1.00
CA VAL A 64 -10.62 12.45 -1.31
C VAL A 64 -9.61 13.04 -0.33
N ARG A 65 -9.78 12.82 0.97
CA ARG A 65 -8.93 13.41 2.00
C ARG A 65 -7.47 12.93 1.94
N TYR A 66 -7.23 11.67 1.61
CA TYR A 66 -5.88 11.15 1.36
C TYR A 66 -5.31 11.62 0.03
N SER A 67 -6.16 11.87 -0.99
CA SER A 67 -5.70 12.50 -2.23
C SER A 67 -5.22 13.94 -1.98
N ASP A 68 -5.95 14.72 -1.19
CA ASP A 68 -5.55 16.07 -0.79
C ASP A 68 -4.25 16.07 0.03
N ALA A 69 -4.14 15.17 1.00
CA ALA A 69 -2.92 15.04 1.81
C ALA A 69 -1.71 14.63 0.95
N MET A 70 -1.89 13.68 0.03
CA MET A 70 -0.85 13.30 -0.93
C MET A 70 -0.37 14.51 -1.75
N CYS A 71 -1.28 15.27 -2.34
CA CYS A 71 -0.93 16.42 -3.16
C CYS A 71 -0.27 17.55 -2.36
N ARG A 72 -0.64 17.75 -1.09
CA ARG A 72 0.10 18.66 -0.20
C ARG A 72 1.56 18.23 -0.03
N HIS A 73 1.83 16.96 0.26
CA HIS A 73 3.21 16.50 0.38
C HIS A 73 4.01 16.58 -0.94
N VAL A 74 3.36 16.38 -2.10
CA VAL A 74 4.01 16.62 -3.41
C VAL A 74 4.43 18.09 -3.56
N LEU A 75 3.58 19.03 -3.14
CA LEU A 75 3.91 20.45 -3.20
C LEU A 75 4.99 20.83 -2.17
N ASP A 76 4.87 20.33 -0.95
CA ASP A 76 5.79 20.64 0.15
C ASP A 76 7.20 20.08 -0.11
N GLU A 77 7.32 18.97 -0.85
CA GLU A 77 8.60 18.40 -1.30
C GLU A 77 9.45 19.41 -2.10
N ALA A 78 8.81 20.35 -2.82
CA ALA A 78 9.52 21.41 -3.54
C ALA A 78 10.22 22.41 -2.60
N PHE A 79 9.83 22.44 -1.32
CA PHE A 79 10.38 23.33 -0.30
C PHE A 79 11.28 22.61 0.71
N GLY A 80 11.36 21.27 0.65
CA GLY A 80 12.28 20.45 1.45
C GLY A 80 11.88 18.97 1.48
N ASP A 81 12.83 18.09 1.77
CA ASP A 81 12.62 16.64 1.67
C ASP A 81 11.77 16.06 2.82
N PHE A 82 11.77 16.71 3.99
CA PHE A 82 11.18 16.21 5.23
C PHE A 82 10.11 17.14 5.78
N ASP A 83 9.04 16.54 6.30
CA ASP A 83 7.92 17.24 6.95
C ASP A 83 8.27 17.63 8.39
N ASN A 84 9.11 18.66 8.49
CA ASN A 84 9.64 19.20 9.75
C ASN A 84 8.84 20.40 10.29
N GLY A 85 7.63 20.63 9.77
CA GLY A 85 6.75 21.68 10.29
C GLY A 85 6.35 21.44 11.75
N GLU A 86 5.76 22.45 12.40
CA GLU A 86 5.33 22.38 13.82
C GLU A 86 4.45 21.17 14.14
N ASN A 87 3.68 20.68 13.16
CA ASN A 87 2.82 19.51 13.27
C ASN A 87 3.23 18.34 12.35
N GLY A 88 4.42 18.46 11.76
CA GLY A 88 4.95 17.51 10.80
C GLY A 88 5.35 16.18 11.44
N THR A 89 5.40 15.14 10.61
CA THR A 89 5.74 13.78 11.07
C THR A 89 7.24 13.55 11.25
N GLY A 90 8.08 14.44 10.71
CA GLY A 90 9.53 14.22 10.56
C GLY A 90 9.88 13.19 9.49
N CYS A 91 8.91 12.62 8.78
CA CYS A 91 9.14 11.68 7.69
C CYS A 91 9.39 12.42 6.36
N LEU A 92 9.97 11.71 5.39
CA LEU A 92 10.12 12.19 4.02
C LEU A 92 8.75 12.51 3.40
N HIS A 93 8.64 13.63 2.69
CA HIS A 93 7.45 13.97 1.90
C HIS A 93 7.14 12.87 0.89
N ALA A 94 8.14 12.35 0.17
CA ALA A 94 7.99 11.22 -0.76
C ALA A 94 7.39 9.95 -0.09
N ALA A 95 7.80 9.64 1.15
CA ALA A 95 7.27 8.49 1.88
C ALA A 95 5.79 8.72 2.26
N GLN A 96 5.44 9.94 2.68
CA GLN A 96 4.06 10.31 2.97
C GLN A 96 3.19 10.30 1.70
N VAL A 97 3.71 10.74 0.55
CA VAL A 97 3.04 10.61 -0.76
C VAL A 97 2.72 9.13 -1.05
N ALA A 98 3.72 8.25 -0.94
CA ALA A 98 3.53 6.82 -1.17
C ALA A 98 2.52 6.20 -0.20
N TRP A 99 2.58 6.57 1.09
CA TRP A 99 1.63 6.08 2.09
C TRP A 99 0.19 6.52 1.78
N ASN A 100 -0.03 7.79 1.42
CA ASN A 100 -1.35 8.28 1.04
C ASN A 100 -1.87 7.61 -0.24
N ALA A 101 -0.97 7.33 -1.21
CA ALA A 101 -1.30 6.59 -2.42
C ALA A 101 -1.76 5.14 -2.11
N LEU A 102 -1.14 4.47 -1.15
CA LEU A 102 -1.58 3.16 -0.67
C LEU A 102 -2.93 3.25 0.05
N ALA A 103 -3.11 4.20 0.97
CA ALA A 103 -4.35 4.36 1.72
C ALA A 103 -5.55 4.58 0.78
N ARG A 104 -5.44 5.49 -0.19
CA ARG A 104 -6.51 5.73 -1.16
C ARG A 104 -6.77 4.54 -2.09
N LEU A 105 -5.71 3.81 -2.50
CA LEU A 105 -5.86 2.63 -3.35
C LEU A 105 -6.59 1.52 -2.59
N GLU A 106 -6.20 1.26 -1.34
CA GLU A 106 -6.81 0.25 -0.49
C GLU A 106 -8.29 0.56 -0.21
N LEU A 107 -8.64 1.81 0.11
CA LEU A 107 -10.04 2.23 0.26
C LEU A 107 -10.84 1.98 -1.03
N LYS A 108 -10.27 2.34 -2.20
CA LYS A 108 -10.93 2.12 -3.50
C LYS A 108 -11.15 0.64 -3.82
N LEU A 109 -10.18 -0.22 -3.51
CA LEU A 109 -10.30 -1.66 -3.74
C LEU A 109 -11.38 -2.28 -2.84
N ARG A 110 -11.43 -1.90 -1.55
CA ARG A 110 -12.45 -2.37 -0.60
C ARG A 110 -13.85 -1.94 -0.97
N GLU A 111 -14.02 -0.73 -1.50
CA GLU A 111 -15.31 -0.26 -2.03
C GLU A 111 -15.74 -1.11 -3.24
N GLY A 112 -14.82 -1.42 -4.15
CA GLY A 112 -15.09 -2.30 -5.29
C GLY A 112 -15.51 -3.72 -4.87
N ASP A 113 -14.84 -4.29 -3.87
CA ASP A 113 -15.18 -5.61 -3.32
C ASP A 113 -16.54 -5.62 -2.61
N SER A 114 -16.87 -4.56 -1.86
CA SER A 114 -18.16 -4.44 -1.17
C SER A 114 -19.33 -4.32 -2.15
N ASN A 115 -19.17 -3.52 -3.21
CA ASN A 115 -20.17 -3.36 -4.27
C ASN A 115 -20.36 -4.65 -5.10
N ALA A 116 -19.34 -5.52 -5.19
CA ALA A 116 -19.45 -6.80 -5.86
C ALA A 116 -20.26 -7.82 -5.04
N THR A 117 -20.17 -7.80 -3.71
CA THR A 117 -20.96 -8.69 -2.84
C THR A 117 -22.43 -8.30 -2.74
N ASP A 118 -22.75 -7.00 -2.83
CA ASP A 118 -24.13 -6.50 -2.77
C ASP A 118 -24.92 -6.77 -4.06
N ASN A 119 -24.23 -6.95 -5.19
CA ASN A 119 -24.86 -7.24 -6.49
C ASN A 119 -25.11 -8.74 -6.75
N ASP A 120 -24.67 -9.61 -5.84
CA ASP A 120 -24.82 -11.07 -5.91
C ASP A 120 -25.76 -11.60 -4.80
N SER A 121 -26.50 -10.68 -4.14
CA SER A 121 -27.48 -10.92 -3.06
C SER A 121 -28.90 -10.59 -3.50
#